data_AF-A0A182U2Y8-F1
#
_entry.id   AF-A0A182U2Y8-F1
#
_cell.length_a   1.000
_cell.length_b   1.000
_cell.length_c   1.000
_cell.angle_alpha   90.00
_cell.angle_beta   90.00
_cell.angle_gamma   90.00
#
_symmetry.space_group_name_H-M   'P 1'
#
loop_
_entity.id
_entity.type
_entity.pdbx_description
1 polymer ?
#
loop_
_entity_poly.entity_id
_entity_poly.type
_entity_poly.pdbx_seq_one_letter_code
_entity_poly.pdbx_strand_id
1 'polypeptide(L)'
;MRLTVVAIALGLVALASGAYYPASQPVTGVKYADKDFLFKQKFFFEVLRNIHLPLQFEEYFPYTKSYITDESKYVNFQEVVEFFNYYKAGFLGKGELFSIYNQEYMKQTYLLFTFFYNSVDFDTFYKNVVWARENVNEGMFVHAITMAVFHHPQLKGFVLPAVYEIYPYYFFNTDLI
;
A
#
# COMPACT_ATOMS: atom_id res chain seq x y z
N MET A 1 -4.40 17.18 49.30
CA MET A 1 -3.24 16.29 49.00
C MET A 1 -3.64 14.86 48.66
N ARG A 2 -4.55 14.19 49.40
CA ARG A 2 -4.95 12.80 49.09
C ARG A 2 -5.76 12.65 47.78
N LEU A 3 -6.67 13.57 47.49
CA LEU A 3 -7.52 13.52 46.27
C LEU A 3 -6.76 13.81 44.97
N THR A 4 -5.78 14.72 45.02
CA THR A 4 -4.92 15.05 43.87
C THR A 4 -4.01 13.90 43.48
N VAL A 5 -3.54 13.11 44.45
CA VAL A 5 -2.73 11.91 44.19
C VAL A 5 -3.57 10.82 43.52
N VAL A 6 -4.84 10.67 43.91
CA VAL A 6 -5.76 9.69 43.28
C VAL A 6 -6.10 10.08 41.84
N ALA A 7 -6.32 11.37 41.57
CA ALA A 7 -6.62 11.84 40.21
C ALA A 7 -5.42 11.66 39.26
N ILE A 8 -4.19 11.92 39.73
CA ILE A 8 -2.96 11.70 38.96
C ILE A 8 -2.74 10.21 38.70
N ALA A 9 -2.99 9.36 39.69
CA ALA A 9 -2.88 7.91 39.54
C ALA A 9 -3.88 7.34 38.53
N LEU A 10 -5.14 7.81 38.53
CA LEU A 10 -6.15 7.38 37.55
C LEU A 10 -5.86 7.88 36.14
N GLY A 11 -5.33 9.10 35.99
CA GLY A 11 -4.88 9.64 34.70
C GLY A 11 -3.72 8.85 34.09
N LEU A 12 -2.77 8.39 34.92
CA LEU A 12 -1.64 7.56 34.49
C LEU A 12 -2.07 6.15 34.04
N VAL A 13 -3.07 5.55 34.69
CA VAL A 13 -3.63 4.25 34.28
C VAL A 13 -4.36 4.35 32.95
N ALA A 14 -5.10 5.44 32.72
CA ALA A 14 -5.76 5.69 31.43
C ALA A 14 -4.76 5.89 30.29
N LEU A 15 -3.66 6.62 30.53
CA LEU A 15 -2.59 6.83 29.54
C LEU A 15 -1.81 5.54 29.22
N ALA A 16 -1.64 4.64 30.20
CA ALA A 16 -1.01 3.33 29.97
C ALA A 16 -1.92 2.36 29.19
N SER A 17 -3.24 2.49 29.31
CA SER A 17 -4.21 1.66 28.58
C SER A 17 -4.45 2.08 27.12
N GLY A 18 -4.01 3.28 26.72
CA GLY A 18 -4.12 3.79 25.34
C GLY A 18 -3.08 3.22 24.36
N ALA A 19 -2.02 2.60 24.88
CA ALA A 19 -1.01 1.93 24.09
C ALA A 19 -1.33 0.43 23.99
N TYR A 20 -2.35 0.09 23.21
CA TYR A 20 -2.54 -1.30 22.76
C TYR A 20 -1.40 -1.66 21.80
N TYR A 21 -0.26 -2.07 22.36
CA TYR A 21 0.64 -2.96 21.67
C TYR A 21 0.07 -4.36 21.89
N PRO A 22 -0.40 -5.07 20.84
CA PRO A 22 -0.71 -6.47 21.02
C PRO A 22 0.60 -7.13 21.46
N ALA A 23 0.69 -7.50 22.74
CA ALA A 23 1.72 -8.41 23.20
C ALA A 23 1.55 -9.65 22.34
N SER A 24 2.47 -9.87 21.40
CA SER A 24 2.51 -11.09 20.62
C SER A 24 2.83 -12.21 21.60
N GLN A 25 1.79 -12.77 22.22
CA GLN A 25 1.87 -14.09 22.81
C GLN A 25 2.41 -14.99 21.70
N PRO A 26 3.52 -15.72 21.90
CA PRO A 26 3.98 -16.66 20.89
C PRO A 26 2.81 -17.62 20.65
N VAL A 27 2.23 -17.55 19.45
CA VAL A 27 1.10 -18.40 19.09
C VAL A 27 1.66 -19.81 19.06
N THR A 28 1.46 -20.57 20.13
CA THR A 28 1.78 -21.99 20.19
C THR A 28 0.79 -22.71 19.30
N GLY A 29 1.13 -22.83 18.01
CA GLY A 29 0.32 -23.48 16.98
C GLY A 29 0.67 -22.91 15.60
N VAL A 30 1.06 -23.77 14.66
CA VAL A 30 1.25 -23.36 13.26
C VAL A 30 -0.13 -23.05 12.67
N LYS A 31 -0.47 -21.77 12.53
CA LYS A 31 -1.64 -21.35 11.77
C LYS A 31 -1.28 -21.41 10.28
N TYR A 32 -1.67 -22.49 9.62
CA TYR A 32 -1.54 -22.60 8.16
C TYR A 32 -2.44 -21.56 7.48
N ALA A 33 -1.89 -20.86 6.50
CA ALA A 33 -2.65 -19.94 5.66
C ALA A 33 -3.54 -20.71 4.69
N ASP A 34 -4.76 -20.21 4.45
CA ASP A 34 -5.63 -20.76 3.42
C ASP A 34 -5.15 -20.38 2.01
N LYS A 35 -5.74 -21.02 0.99
CA LYS A 35 -5.36 -20.81 -0.41
C LYS A 35 -5.60 -19.37 -0.89
N ASP A 36 -6.66 -18.71 -0.41
CA ASP A 36 -6.99 -17.35 -0.82
C ASP A 36 -5.96 -16.36 -0.26
N PHE A 37 -5.61 -16.51 1.02
CA PHE A 37 -4.53 -15.75 1.63
C PHE A 37 -3.21 -15.96 0.89
N LEU A 38 -2.83 -17.21 0.60
CA LEU A 38 -1.58 -17.51 -0.09
C LEU A 38 -1.53 -16.90 -1.50
N PHE A 39 -2.65 -16.92 -2.24
CA PHE A 39 -2.76 -16.28 -3.55
C PHE A 39 -2.54 -14.76 -3.45
N LYS A 40 -3.23 -14.10 -2.51
CA LYS A 40 -3.12 -12.65 -2.30
C LYS A 40 -1.74 -12.24 -1.78
N GLN A 41 -1.13 -13.06 -0.92
CA GLN A 41 0.21 -12.84 -0.41
C GLN A 41 1.27 -12.99 -1.52
N LYS A 42 1.13 -14.02 -2.39
CA LYS A 42 1.98 -14.18 -3.59
C LYS A 42 1.85 -12.96 -4.50
N PHE A 43 0.64 -12.49 -4.75
CA PHE A 43 0.39 -11.31 -5.57
C PHE A 43 1.20 -10.08 -5.14
N PHE A 44 1.21 -9.74 -3.84
CA PHE A 44 1.98 -8.60 -3.35
C PHE A 44 3.49 -8.73 -3.57
N PHE A 45 4.05 -9.93 -3.40
CA PHE A 45 5.47 -10.18 -3.68
C PHE A 45 5.79 -10.06 -5.17
N GLU A 46 4.87 -10.48 -6.03
CA GLU A 46 5.10 -10.49 -7.48
C GLU A 46 4.99 -9.09 -8.10
N VAL A 47 4.00 -8.28 -7.68
CA VAL A 47 3.88 -6.91 -8.20
C VAL A 47 4.99 -5.98 -7.72
N LEU A 48 5.56 -6.24 -6.54
CA LEU A 48 6.70 -5.47 -6.00
C LEU A 48 8.07 -5.99 -6.47
N ARG A 49 8.10 -7.11 -7.20
CA ARG A 49 9.34 -7.68 -7.72
C ARG A 49 9.90 -6.81 -8.85
N ASN A 50 11.21 -6.53 -8.77
CA ASN A 50 11.98 -5.85 -9.82
C ASN A 50 11.26 -4.59 -10.34
N ILE A 51 10.92 -3.66 -9.45
CA ILE A 51 9.98 -2.57 -9.77
C ILE A 51 10.40 -1.70 -10.97
N HIS A 52 11.71 -1.59 -11.22
CA HIS A 52 12.29 -0.84 -12.33
C HIS A 52 12.29 -1.57 -13.67
N LEU A 53 11.90 -2.85 -13.70
CA LEU A 53 11.73 -3.64 -14.92
C LEU A 53 10.24 -3.84 -15.22
N PRO A 54 9.87 -4.09 -16.49
CA PRO A 54 8.53 -4.51 -16.83
C PRO A 54 8.11 -5.76 -16.05
N LEU A 55 6.84 -5.85 -15.70
CA LEU A 55 6.23 -7.00 -15.05
C LEU A 55 6.47 -8.25 -15.90
N GLN A 56 6.97 -9.32 -15.27
CA GLN A 56 7.40 -10.53 -15.98
C GLN A 56 6.38 -11.67 -15.94
N PHE A 57 5.31 -11.52 -15.15
CA PHE A 57 4.31 -12.55 -14.96
C PHE A 57 3.20 -12.40 -15.99
N GLU A 58 3.13 -13.34 -16.94
CA GLU A 58 2.18 -13.31 -18.06
C GLU A 58 0.71 -13.27 -17.61
N GLU A 59 0.40 -13.86 -16.45
CA GLU A 59 -0.95 -13.85 -15.86
C GLU A 59 -1.51 -12.43 -15.61
N TYR A 60 -0.61 -11.45 -15.49
CA TYR A 60 -0.98 -10.06 -15.25
C TYR A 60 -1.17 -9.25 -16.53
N PHE A 61 -0.63 -9.70 -17.67
CA PHE A 61 -0.61 -8.92 -18.92
C PHE A 61 -1.98 -8.42 -19.38
N PRO A 62 -3.07 -9.22 -19.30
CA PRO A 62 -4.41 -8.75 -19.68
C PRO A 62 -4.86 -7.49 -18.91
N TYR A 63 -4.38 -7.29 -17.69
CA TYR A 63 -4.79 -6.20 -16.80
C TYR A 63 -3.85 -4.99 -16.84
N THR A 64 -2.78 -5.05 -17.65
CA THR A 64 -1.81 -3.93 -17.76
C THR A 64 -2.31 -2.79 -18.66
N LYS A 65 -3.31 -3.04 -19.51
CA LYS A 65 -3.70 -2.10 -20.58
C LYS A 65 -4.77 -1.09 -20.18
N SER A 66 -5.66 -1.47 -19.28
CA SER A 66 -6.73 -0.59 -18.81
C SER A 66 -7.06 -0.83 -17.35
N TYR A 67 -7.39 0.24 -16.65
CA TYR A 67 -7.90 0.21 -15.29
C TYR A 67 -9.44 0.17 -15.27
N ILE A 68 -10.00 -0.19 -14.11
CA ILE A 68 -11.45 -0.27 -13.94
C ILE A 68 -12.05 1.13 -13.81
N THR A 69 -13.06 1.46 -14.63
CA THR A 69 -13.75 2.77 -14.61
C THR A 69 -15.21 2.69 -14.17
N ASP A 70 -15.73 1.49 -13.93
CA ASP A 70 -17.10 1.25 -13.49
C ASP A 70 -17.30 1.75 -12.05
N GLU A 71 -18.26 2.66 -11.86
CA GLU A 71 -18.62 3.24 -10.56
C GLU A 71 -19.02 2.18 -9.53
N SER A 72 -19.71 1.13 -9.95
CA SER A 72 -20.18 0.06 -9.05
C SER A 72 -19.05 -0.73 -8.40
N LYS A 73 -17.82 -0.57 -8.90
CA LYS A 73 -16.61 -1.22 -8.39
C LYS A 73 -15.88 -0.41 -7.32
N TYR A 74 -16.42 0.74 -6.92
CA TYR A 74 -15.81 1.61 -5.94
C TYR A 74 -16.75 1.99 -4.80
N VAL A 75 -16.20 2.08 -3.58
CA VAL A 75 -16.93 2.50 -2.38
C VAL A 75 -17.19 4.01 -2.41
N ASN A 76 -16.17 4.81 -2.74
CA ASN A 76 -16.29 6.24 -2.97
C ASN A 76 -15.80 6.59 -4.37
N PHE A 77 -16.71 6.62 -5.34
CA PHE A 77 -16.35 6.89 -6.72
C PHE A 77 -15.93 8.35 -6.96
N GLN A 78 -16.37 9.30 -6.14
CA GLN A 78 -16.01 10.71 -6.31
C GLN A 78 -14.50 10.95 -6.15
N GLU A 79 -13.87 10.32 -5.15
CA GLU A 79 -12.41 10.36 -4.97
C GLU A 79 -11.67 9.71 -6.15
N VAL A 80 -12.22 8.61 -6.68
CA VAL A 80 -11.66 7.88 -7.82
C VAL A 80 -11.75 8.69 -9.11
N VAL A 81 -12.82 9.48 -9.28
CA VAL A 81 -12.98 10.41 -10.41
C VAL A 81 -11.89 11.50 -10.37
N GLU A 82 -11.51 11.99 -9.19
CA GLU A 82 -10.40 12.95 -9.07
C GLU A 82 -9.09 12.35 -9.57
N PHE A 83 -8.81 11.09 -9.19
CA PHE A 83 -7.68 10.33 -9.74
C PHE A 83 -7.72 10.26 -11.27
N PHE A 84 -8.86 9.89 -11.88
CA PHE A 84 -8.99 9.81 -13.34
C PHE A 84 -8.71 11.14 -14.04
N ASN A 85 -9.19 12.24 -13.47
CA ASN A 85 -8.99 13.57 -14.04
C ASN A 85 -7.53 14.00 -13.96
N TYR A 86 -6.87 13.80 -12.81
CA TYR A 86 -5.46 14.09 -12.65
C TYR A 86 -4.58 13.20 -13.53
N TYR A 87 -4.91 11.91 -13.64
CA TYR A 87 -4.12 10.97 -14.45
C TYR A 87 -4.17 11.34 -15.93
N LYS A 88 -5.33 11.77 -16.44
CA LYS A 88 -5.48 12.30 -17.80
C LYS A 88 -4.71 13.61 -18.02
N ALA A 89 -4.59 14.45 -17.00
CA ALA A 89 -3.83 15.70 -17.08
C ALA A 89 -2.31 15.46 -17.12
N GLY A 90 -1.85 14.42 -16.43
CA GLY A 90 -0.47 13.95 -16.47
C GLY A 90 0.07 13.64 -15.08
N PHE A 91 0.55 12.42 -14.90
CA PHE A 91 1.32 12.00 -13.73
C PHE A 91 2.83 12.12 -13.98
N LEU A 92 3.61 12.07 -12.92
CA LEU A 92 5.05 11.86 -12.99
C LEU A 92 5.37 10.65 -13.89
N GLY A 93 6.26 10.85 -14.86
CA GLY A 93 6.68 9.81 -15.79
C GLY A 93 7.40 8.66 -15.09
N LYS A 94 7.36 7.47 -15.70
CA LYS A 94 8.18 6.33 -15.26
C LYS A 94 9.67 6.62 -15.44
N GLY A 95 10.49 6.16 -14.49
CA GLY A 95 11.93 6.43 -14.48
C GLY A 95 12.35 7.81 -13.99
N GLU A 96 11.41 8.75 -13.83
CA GLU A 96 11.67 10.07 -13.23
C GLU A 96 11.92 9.96 -11.72
N LEU A 97 12.72 10.88 -11.19
CA LEU A 97 13.03 10.92 -9.76
C LEU A 97 11.77 11.28 -8.94
N PHE A 98 11.34 10.33 -8.11
CA PHE A 98 10.23 10.53 -7.19
C PHE A 98 10.70 10.92 -5.79
N SER A 99 10.01 11.87 -5.18
CA SER A 99 10.12 12.18 -3.76
C SER A 99 8.74 12.58 -3.23
N ILE A 100 8.33 11.95 -2.13
CA ILE A 100 7.06 12.27 -1.46
C ILE A 100 7.02 13.70 -0.90
N TYR A 101 8.18 14.36 -0.76
CA TYR A 101 8.26 15.74 -0.28
C TYR A 101 7.94 16.79 -1.35
N ASN A 102 7.87 16.39 -2.62
CA ASN A 102 7.33 17.25 -3.66
C ASN A 102 5.79 17.27 -3.53
N GLN A 103 5.20 18.45 -3.39
CA GLN A 103 3.75 18.61 -3.16
C GLN A 103 2.89 18.01 -4.28
N GLU A 104 3.33 18.14 -5.53
CA GLU A 104 2.60 17.60 -6.68
C GLU A 104 2.67 16.07 -6.68
N TYR A 105 3.86 15.50 -6.45
CA TYR A 105 4.01 14.04 -6.39
C TYR A 105 3.30 13.44 -5.19
N MET A 106 3.26 14.13 -4.05
CA MET A 106 2.46 13.76 -2.90
C MET A 106 0.97 13.70 -3.24
N LYS A 107 0.46 14.71 -3.94
CA LYS A 107 -0.94 14.74 -4.38
C LYS A 107 -1.25 13.58 -5.33
N GLN A 108 -0.41 13.36 -6.34
CA GLN A 108 -0.57 12.25 -7.28
C GLN A 108 -0.53 10.88 -6.56
N THR A 109 0.38 10.73 -5.59
CA THR A 109 0.48 9.52 -4.75
C THR A 109 -0.78 9.31 -3.91
N TYR A 110 -1.32 10.37 -3.31
CA TYR A 110 -2.57 10.31 -2.55
C TYR A 110 -3.74 9.88 -3.44
N LEU A 111 -3.86 10.44 -4.64
CA LEU A 111 -4.90 10.08 -5.60
C LEU A 111 -4.76 8.63 -6.07
N LEU A 112 -3.53 8.14 -6.28
CA LEU A 112 -3.30 6.73 -6.59
C LEU A 112 -3.66 5.82 -5.41
N PHE A 113 -3.38 6.26 -4.19
CA PHE A 113 -3.79 5.55 -2.97
C PHE A 113 -5.32 5.48 -2.86
N THR A 114 -6.06 6.57 -3.06
CA THR A 114 -7.53 6.56 -2.98
C THR A 114 -8.14 5.69 -4.08
N PHE A 115 -7.53 5.66 -5.26
CA PHE A 115 -7.91 4.74 -6.34
C PHE A 115 -7.82 3.27 -5.93
N PHE A 116 -6.76 2.88 -5.21
CA PHE A 116 -6.65 1.53 -4.65
C PHE A 116 -7.61 1.30 -3.48
N TYR A 117 -7.59 2.20 -2.51
CA TYR A 117 -8.30 2.08 -1.23
C TYR A 117 -9.82 1.99 -1.40
N ASN A 118 -10.37 2.67 -2.42
CA ASN A 118 -11.81 2.67 -2.68
C ASN A 118 -12.29 1.46 -3.49
N SER A 119 -11.44 0.50 -3.85
CA SER A 119 -11.86 -0.71 -4.57
C SER A 119 -12.85 -1.53 -3.71
N VAL A 120 -14.00 -1.92 -4.27
CA VAL A 120 -15.06 -2.63 -3.53
C VAL A 120 -14.65 -4.05 -3.11
N ASP A 121 -13.83 -4.70 -3.93
CA ASP A 121 -13.37 -6.07 -3.76
C ASP A 121 -11.90 -6.22 -4.15
N PHE A 122 -11.31 -7.36 -3.77
CA PHE A 122 -9.91 -7.65 -4.08
C PHE A 122 -9.65 -7.80 -5.59
N ASP A 123 -10.62 -8.26 -6.38
CA ASP A 123 -10.47 -8.40 -7.84
C ASP A 123 -10.28 -7.04 -8.52
N THR A 124 -11.07 -6.04 -8.11
CA THR A 124 -10.93 -4.65 -8.56
C THR A 124 -9.59 -4.07 -8.11
N PHE A 125 -9.24 -4.22 -6.83
CA PHE A 125 -7.95 -3.79 -6.29
C PHE A 125 -6.77 -4.40 -7.06
N TYR A 126 -6.82 -5.71 -7.29
CA TYR A 126 -5.81 -6.47 -8.02
C TYR A 126 -5.60 -5.92 -9.43
N LYS A 127 -6.67 -5.73 -10.21
CA LYS A 127 -6.59 -5.21 -11.58
C LYS A 127 -6.03 -3.79 -11.61
N ASN A 128 -6.48 -2.95 -10.68
CA ASN A 128 -6.03 -1.57 -10.54
C ASN A 128 -4.54 -1.48 -10.18
N VAL A 129 -4.07 -2.33 -9.27
CA VAL A 129 -2.65 -2.42 -8.87
C VAL A 129 -1.79 -2.93 -10.02
N VAL A 130 -2.22 -3.99 -10.73
CA VAL A 130 -1.49 -4.51 -11.90
C VAL A 130 -1.35 -3.44 -12.98
N TRP A 131 -2.43 -2.71 -13.27
CA TRP A 131 -2.38 -1.60 -14.19
C TRP A 131 -1.39 -0.52 -13.72
N ALA A 132 -1.48 -0.09 -12.45
CA ALA A 132 -0.63 0.98 -11.92
C ALA A 132 0.85 0.59 -11.92
N ARG A 133 1.17 -0.68 -11.64
CA ARG A 133 2.53 -1.23 -11.67
C ARG A 133 3.22 -1.05 -13.03
N GLU A 134 2.45 -1.06 -14.12
CA GLU A 134 3.00 -0.87 -15.46
C GLU A 134 2.94 0.58 -15.94
N ASN A 135 1.98 1.38 -15.47
CA ASN A 135 1.66 2.67 -16.06
C ASN A 135 2.02 3.89 -15.20
N VAL A 136 2.37 3.70 -13.92
CA VAL A 136 2.71 4.79 -12.99
C VAL A 136 4.18 4.72 -12.59
N ASN A 137 4.77 5.88 -12.26
CA ASN A 137 6.12 5.98 -11.69
C ASN A 137 6.33 4.98 -10.54
N GLU A 138 7.49 4.33 -10.54
CA GLU A 138 7.83 3.23 -9.65
C GLU A 138 7.77 3.64 -8.18
N GLY A 139 8.38 4.78 -7.84
CA GLY A 139 8.41 5.33 -6.48
C GLY A 139 7.01 5.64 -5.96
N MET A 140 6.21 6.29 -6.79
CA MET A 140 4.82 6.62 -6.49
C MET A 140 3.97 5.36 -6.29
N PHE A 141 4.13 4.37 -7.19
CA PHE A 141 3.43 3.09 -7.09
C PHE A 141 3.74 2.36 -5.79
N VAL A 142 5.03 2.20 -5.44
CA VAL A 142 5.44 1.52 -4.20
C VAL A 142 4.92 2.27 -2.97
N HIS A 143 4.95 3.59 -2.97
CA HIS A 143 4.42 4.38 -1.87
C HIS A 143 2.90 4.19 -1.70
N ALA A 144 2.13 4.29 -2.78
CA ALA A 144 0.68 4.17 -2.76
C ALA A 144 0.21 2.76 -2.37
N ILE A 145 0.81 1.69 -2.91
CA ILE A 145 0.45 0.32 -2.55
C ILE A 145 0.81 0.00 -1.10
N THR A 146 1.93 0.52 -0.60
CA THR A 146 2.32 0.38 0.81
C THR A 146 1.28 1.00 1.73
N MET A 147 0.85 2.23 1.44
CA MET A 147 -0.24 2.87 2.19
C MET A 147 -1.54 2.09 2.08
N ALA A 148 -1.91 1.60 0.90
CA ALA A 148 -3.13 0.83 0.71
C ALA A 148 -3.13 -0.44 1.57
N VAL A 149 -2.04 -1.22 1.59
CA VAL A 149 -1.95 -2.44 2.41
C VAL A 149 -1.99 -2.13 3.90
N PHE A 150 -1.35 -1.04 4.34
CA PHE A 150 -1.29 -0.69 5.77
C PHE A 150 -2.60 -0.13 6.30
N HIS A 151 -3.35 0.61 5.48
CA HIS A 151 -4.57 1.29 5.92
C HIS A 151 -5.85 0.53 5.59
N HIS A 152 -5.88 -0.28 4.52
CA HIS A 152 -7.11 -0.93 4.09
C HIS A 152 -7.53 -2.07 5.03
N PRO A 153 -8.75 -2.05 5.61
CA PRO A 153 -9.17 -3.04 6.61
C PRO A 153 -9.10 -4.49 6.14
N GLN A 154 -9.37 -4.76 4.86
CA GLN A 154 -9.35 -6.11 4.28
C GLN A 154 -7.93 -6.62 3.97
N LEU A 155 -6.91 -5.74 4.01
CA LEU A 155 -5.52 -6.11 3.72
C LEU A 155 -4.68 -6.33 4.98
N LYS A 156 -5.30 -6.23 6.17
CA LYS A 156 -4.63 -6.49 7.44
C LYS A 156 -4.08 -7.91 7.49
N GLY A 157 -2.80 -8.02 7.80
CA GLY A 157 -2.09 -9.29 7.93
C GLY A 157 -1.32 -9.73 6.68
N PHE A 158 -1.47 -9.05 5.54
CA PHE A 158 -0.54 -9.22 4.42
C PHE A 158 0.79 -8.54 4.74
N VAL A 159 1.88 -9.21 4.34
CA VAL A 159 3.24 -8.72 4.55
C VAL A 159 3.79 -8.26 3.21
N LEU A 160 4.37 -7.06 3.18
CA LEU A 160 5.11 -6.57 2.02
C LEU A 160 6.61 -6.91 2.17
N PRO A 161 7.36 -7.04 1.06
CA PRO A 161 8.81 -7.11 1.12
C PRO A 161 9.39 -5.92 1.88
N ALA A 162 10.54 -6.11 2.50
CA ALA A 162 11.20 -5.00 3.16
C ALA A 162 11.63 -3.95 2.12
N VAL A 163 11.66 -2.68 2.51
CA VAL A 163 11.93 -1.57 1.57
C VAL A 163 13.31 -1.73 0.90
N TYR A 164 14.31 -2.26 1.60
CA TYR A 164 15.64 -2.53 1.05
C TYR A 164 15.67 -3.70 0.03
N GLU A 165 14.65 -4.56 0.00
CA GLU A 165 14.49 -5.61 -1.02
C GLU A 165 13.85 -5.04 -2.29
N ILE A 166 13.03 -3.99 -2.16
CA ILE A 166 12.36 -3.30 -3.28
C ILE A 166 13.28 -2.24 -3.90
N TYR A 167 13.94 -1.43 -3.06
CA TYR A 167 14.85 -0.35 -3.45
C TYR A 167 16.24 -0.54 -2.85
N PRO A 168 17.04 -1.52 -3.33
CA PRO A 168 18.37 -1.74 -2.80
C PRO A 168 19.29 -0.51 -2.94
N TYR A 169 19.10 0.30 -3.99
CA TYR A 169 19.90 1.48 -4.28
C TYR A 169 19.91 2.56 -3.18
N TYR A 170 18.93 2.56 -2.28
CA TYR A 170 18.91 3.49 -1.14
C TYR A 170 19.64 2.95 0.11
N PHE A 171 20.07 1.69 0.10
CA PHE A 171 20.62 1.00 1.27
C PHE A 171 22.01 0.41 1.04
N PHE A 172 22.50 0.38 -0.20
CA PHE A 172 23.86 -0.03 -0.54
C PHE A 172 24.65 1.13 -1.14
N ASN A 173 25.94 1.18 -0.85
CA ASN A 173 26.85 2.16 -1.43
C ASN A 173 27.13 1.84 -2.91
N THR A 174 27.55 2.85 -3.66
CA THR A 174 27.80 2.75 -5.11
C THR A 174 28.92 1.77 -5.47
N ASP A 175 29.82 1.42 -4.55
CA ASP A 175 30.86 0.42 -4.79
C ASP A 175 30.34 -1.04 -4.78
N LEU A 176 29.12 -1.26 -4.30
CA LEU A 176 28.45 -2.58 -4.26
C LEU A 176 27.43 -2.79 -5.39
N ILE A 177 27.07 -1.74 -6.13
CA ILE A 177 25.98 -1.70 -7.13
C ILE A 177 26.57 -1.57 -8.53
#